data_AF-A0A6J5BYT4-F1
#
_entry.id   AF-A0A6J5BYT4-F1
#
_cell.length_a   1.000
_cell.length_b   1.000
_cell.length_c   1.000
_cell.angle_alpha   90.00
_cell.angle_beta   90.00
_cell.angle_gamma   90.00
#
_symmetry.space_group_name_H-M   'P 1'
#
loop_
_entity.id
_entity.type
_entity.pdbx_description
1 polymer ?
#
loop_
_entity_poly.entity_id
_entity_poly.type
_entity_poly.pdbx_seq_one_letter_code
_entity_poly.pdbx_strand_id
1 'polypeptide(L)'
;MNAIGAARPFVVATPHGRLRTRAARFNLRLLADAARLAVFEGTVEIRSAARGDTLALSAGGQVSFSADGIGRPDLADPAAGAWTRGMLVANDMRLADLVAELARYRHGHLGVAPEVADLRVMGTYPLADADRTLQLLARALSLRVEQKLPWWTTLAPA
;
A
#
# COMPACT_ATOMS: atom_id res chain seq x y z
N MET A 1 -46.30 -0.71 8.79
CA MET A 1 -45.38 -0.51 7.66
C MET A 1 -44.30 0.49 8.10
N ASN A 2 -43.13 0.03 8.53
CA ASN A 2 -41.99 0.91 8.83
C ASN A 2 -40.79 0.51 7.96
N ALA A 3 -40.56 1.25 6.88
CA ALA A 3 -39.30 1.19 6.15
C ALA A 3 -38.27 1.98 6.97
N ILE A 4 -37.44 1.27 7.73
CA ILE A 4 -36.21 1.83 8.32
C ILE A 4 -35.38 2.31 7.13
N GLY A 5 -35.09 3.62 7.05
CA GLY A 5 -34.40 4.25 5.93
C GLY A 5 -33.17 3.44 5.51
N ALA A 6 -33.22 2.88 4.31
CA ALA A 6 -32.15 2.02 3.80
C ALA A 6 -30.83 2.79 3.87
N ALA A 7 -29.89 2.33 4.70
CA ALA A 7 -28.58 2.94 4.85
C ALA A 7 -27.95 3.13 3.46
N ARG A 8 -27.66 4.38 3.10
CA ARG A 8 -27.10 4.72 1.79
C ARG A 8 -25.76 4.03 1.66
N PRO A 9 -25.51 3.27 0.58
CA PRO A 9 -24.24 2.60 0.40
C PRO A 9 -23.11 3.64 0.27
N PHE A 10 -21.98 3.38 0.92
CA PHE A 10 -20.75 4.12 0.69
C PHE A 10 -20.14 3.65 -0.62
N VAL A 11 -19.77 4.59 -1.49
CA VAL A 11 -19.22 4.32 -2.82
C VAL A 11 -17.91 5.05 -3.00
N VAL A 12 -16.89 4.34 -3.48
CA VAL A 12 -15.61 4.91 -3.88
C VAL A 12 -15.43 4.70 -5.38
N ALA A 13 -15.13 5.77 -6.12
CA ALA A 13 -14.85 5.70 -7.54
C ALA A 13 -13.34 5.89 -7.78
N THR A 14 -12.76 5.04 -8.63
CA THR A 14 -11.39 5.16 -9.12
C THR A 14 -11.39 5.05 -10.65
N PRO A 15 -10.28 5.38 -11.33
CA PRO A 15 -10.13 5.12 -12.76
C PRO A 15 -10.28 3.63 -13.14
N HIS A 16 -10.01 2.72 -12.19
CA HIS A 16 -10.04 1.28 -12.43
C HIS A 16 -11.39 0.63 -12.11
N GLY A 17 -12.27 1.30 -11.36
CA GLY A 17 -13.55 0.71 -10.99
C GLY A 17 -14.28 1.45 -9.88
N ARG A 18 -15.37 0.84 -9.42
CA ARG A 18 -16.17 1.34 -8.30
C ARG A 18 -16.21 0.30 -7.19
N LEU A 19 -16.08 0.78 -5.96
CA LEU A 19 -16.26 -0.01 -4.76
C LEU A 19 -17.55 0.41 -4.08
N ARG A 20 -18.28 -0.55 -3.52
CA ARG A 20 -19.54 -0.32 -2.80
C ARG A 20 -19.54 -1.12 -1.51
N THR A 21 -19.97 -0.50 -0.42
CA THR A 21 -20.18 -1.18 0.85
C THR A 21 -21.30 -0.51 1.66
N ARG A 22 -21.86 -1.23 2.63
CA ARG A 22 -22.80 -0.67 3.62
C ARG A 22 -22.09 -0.32 4.93
N ALA A 23 -21.26 -1.23 5.39
CA ALA A 23 -20.43 -1.07 6.59
C ALA A 23 -19.19 -1.95 6.38
N ALA A 24 -18.05 -1.32 6.15
CA ALA A 24 -16.77 -2.02 6.04
C ALA A 24 -15.62 -1.11 6.49
N ARG A 25 -14.57 -1.73 7.03
CA ARG A 25 -13.27 -1.10 7.23
C ARG A 25 -12.32 -1.72 6.21
N PHE A 26 -11.76 -0.89 5.34
CA PHE A 26 -10.88 -1.35 4.26
C PHE A 26 -9.79 -0.33 3.95
N ASN A 27 -8.71 -0.79 3.33
CA ASN A 27 -7.70 0.07 2.71
C ASN A 27 -7.82 -0.04 1.18
N LEU A 28 -7.80 1.11 0.51
CA LEU A 28 -7.74 1.19 -0.94
C LEU A 28 -6.50 1.99 -1.33
N ARG A 29 -5.64 1.37 -2.13
CA ARG A 29 -4.45 1.99 -2.68
C ARG A 29 -4.58 2.08 -4.19
N LEU A 30 -4.46 3.30 -4.72
CA LEU A 30 -4.35 3.54 -6.15
C LEU A 30 -2.88 3.38 -6.58
N LEU A 31 -2.64 2.60 -7.62
CA LEU A 31 -1.36 2.42 -8.32
C LEU A 31 -1.49 3.05 -9.72
N ALA A 32 -0.45 2.96 -10.54
CA ALA A 32 -0.45 3.57 -11.88
C ALA A 32 -1.47 2.92 -12.83
N ASP A 33 -1.57 1.58 -12.80
CA ASP A 33 -2.35 0.75 -13.73
C ASP A 33 -3.43 -0.10 -13.02
N ALA A 34 -3.47 -0.06 -11.69
CA ALA A 34 -4.39 -0.85 -10.89
C ALA A 34 -4.75 -0.17 -9.56
N ALA A 35 -5.70 -0.74 -8.85
CA ALA A 35 -5.95 -0.46 -7.45
C ALA A 35 -5.87 -1.75 -6.62
N ARG A 36 -5.37 -1.64 -5.40
CA ARG A 36 -5.31 -2.73 -4.43
C ARG A 36 -6.27 -2.44 -3.28
N LEU A 37 -7.17 -3.39 -3.03
CA LEU A 37 -8.14 -3.36 -1.94
C LEU A 37 -7.75 -4.41 -0.90
N ALA A 38 -7.74 -4.03 0.38
CA ALA A 38 -7.66 -4.95 1.51
C ALA A 38 -8.83 -4.68 2.47
N VAL A 39 -9.62 -5.70 2.81
CA VAL A 39 -10.81 -5.55 3.66
C VAL A 39 -10.51 -6.14 5.04
N PHE A 40 -10.71 -5.35 6.09
CA PHE A 40 -10.47 -5.76 7.47
C PHE A 40 -11.75 -6.11 8.21
N GLU A 41 -12.87 -5.43 7.89
CA GLU A 41 -14.19 -5.69 8.46
C GLU A 41 -15.25 -5.50 7.38
N GLY A 42 -16.33 -6.29 7.46
CA GLY A 42 -17.45 -6.20 6.54
C GLY A 42 -17.17 -6.83 5.17
N THR A 43 -17.83 -6.31 4.13
CA THR A 43 -17.68 -6.76 2.75
C THR A 43 -17.74 -5.57 1.81
N VAL A 44 -16.88 -5.60 0.79
CA VAL A 44 -16.79 -4.56 -0.24
C VAL A 44 -17.00 -5.20 -1.60
N GLU A 45 -18.00 -4.72 -2.32
CA GLU A 45 -18.24 -5.09 -3.71
C GLU A 45 -17.38 -4.23 -4.62
N ILE A 46 -16.70 -4.86 -5.57
CA ILE A 46 -15.87 -4.23 -6.58
C ILE A 46 -16.60 -4.40 -7.91
N ARG A 47 -16.55 -3.37 -8.76
CA ARG A 47 -16.94 -3.44 -10.17
C ARG A 47 -15.85 -2.80 -11.03
N SER A 48 -15.20 -3.56 -11.91
CA SER A 48 -14.18 -3.03 -12.83
C SER A 48 -14.79 -2.03 -13.82
N ALA A 49 -14.02 -1.02 -14.21
CA ALA A 49 -14.55 0.11 -14.98
C ALA A 49 -14.91 -0.24 -16.43
N ALA A 50 -14.05 -0.99 -17.13
CA ALA A 50 -14.21 -1.29 -18.56
C ALA A 50 -14.98 -2.60 -18.80
N ARG A 51 -14.59 -3.69 -18.14
CA ARG A 51 -15.27 -5.00 -18.31
C ARG A 51 -16.55 -5.15 -17.49
N GLY A 52 -16.66 -4.42 -16.38
CA GLY A 52 -17.80 -4.54 -15.48
C GLY A 52 -17.79 -5.82 -14.63
N ASP A 53 -16.66 -6.52 -14.55
CA ASP A 53 -16.47 -7.69 -13.69
C ASP A 53 -16.78 -7.30 -12.24
N THR A 54 -17.42 -8.19 -11.50
CA THR A 54 -17.81 -7.94 -10.11
C THR A 54 -17.25 -8.97 -9.15
N LEU A 55 -16.81 -8.51 -7.98
CA LEU A 55 -16.37 -9.37 -6.88
C LEU A 55 -16.83 -8.78 -5.55
N ALA A 56 -17.43 -9.59 -4.70
CA ALA A 56 -17.63 -9.25 -3.29
C ALA A 56 -16.45 -9.79 -2.48
N LEU A 57 -15.64 -8.89 -1.93
CA LEU A 57 -14.49 -9.24 -1.10
C LEU A 57 -14.84 -9.04 0.38
N SER A 58 -14.77 -10.11 1.16
CA SER A 58 -15.02 -10.10 2.61
C SER A 58 -13.76 -9.81 3.42
N ALA A 59 -13.95 -9.48 4.69
CA ALA A 59 -12.89 -9.28 5.68
C ALA A 59 -11.85 -10.41 5.67
N GLY A 60 -10.58 -10.04 5.82
CA GLY A 60 -9.43 -10.94 5.72
C GLY A 60 -8.93 -11.14 4.29
N GLY A 61 -9.63 -10.62 3.27
CA GLY A 61 -9.24 -10.70 1.88
C GLY A 61 -8.60 -9.41 1.35
N GLN A 62 -7.68 -9.58 0.39
CA GLN A 62 -7.19 -8.52 -0.48
C GLN A 62 -7.29 -8.93 -1.96
N VAL A 63 -7.36 -7.95 -2.84
CA VAL A 63 -7.33 -8.18 -4.30
C VAL A 63 -6.80 -6.95 -5.02
N SER A 64 -6.14 -7.15 -6.16
CA SER A 64 -5.81 -6.08 -7.10
C SER A 64 -6.79 -6.11 -8.27
N PHE A 65 -7.24 -4.95 -8.72
CA PHE A 65 -8.15 -4.81 -9.86
C PHE A 65 -7.73 -3.63 -10.74
N SER A 66 -7.95 -3.75 -12.04
CA SER A 66 -7.76 -2.69 -13.04
C SER A 66 -9.11 -2.39 -13.71
N ALA A 67 -9.11 -1.47 -14.68
CA ALA A 67 -10.31 -1.23 -15.50
C ALA A 67 -10.74 -2.50 -16.25
N ASP A 68 -9.78 -3.33 -16.64
CA ASP A 68 -9.97 -4.50 -17.50
C ASP A 68 -10.29 -5.79 -16.73
N GLY A 69 -10.26 -5.78 -15.39
CA GLY A 69 -10.65 -6.94 -14.62
C GLY A 69 -10.25 -6.93 -13.16
N ILE A 70 -10.65 -8.00 -12.48
CA ILE A 70 -10.37 -8.23 -11.06
C ILE A 70 -9.47 -9.46 -10.95
N GLY A 71 -8.34 -9.32 -10.25
CA GLY A 71 -7.41 -10.42 -10.03
C GLY A 71 -7.94 -11.47 -9.05
N ARG A 72 -7.12 -12.50 -8.79
CA ARG A 72 -7.44 -13.52 -7.79
C ARG A 72 -7.31 -12.93 -6.38
N PRO A 73 -8.31 -13.10 -5.49
CA PRO A 73 -8.19 -12.71 -4.09
C PRO A 73 -7.12 -13.51 -3.35
N ASP A 74 -6.51 -12.87 -2.35
CA ASP A 74 -5.51 -13.44 -1.45
C ASP A 74 -5.76 -12.97 0.00
N LEU A 75 -5.00 -13.46 0.97
CA LEU A 75 -5.06 -13.03 2.36
C LEU A 75 -4.60 -11.58 2.49
N ALA A 76 -5.40 -10.76 3.17
CA ALA A 76 -5.05 -9.37 3.46
C ALA A 76 -3.83 -9.31 4.37
N ASP A 77 -2.87 -8.47 4.01
CA ASP A 77 -1.82 -8.07 4.94
C ASP A 77 -2.46 -7.27 6.10
N PRO A 78 -2.41 -7.76 7.36
CA PRO A 78 -2.94 -7.04 8.52
C PRO A 78 -2.33 -5.65 8.68
N ALA A 79 -1.14 -5.43 8.12
CA ALA A 79 -0.43 -4.18 8.18
C ALA A 79 -0.70 -3.21 7.03
N ALA A 80 -1.52 -3.58 6.03
CA ALA A 80 -1.87 -2.69 4.92
C ALA A 80 -2.52 -1.36 5.39
N GLY A 81 -3.06 -1.31 6.61
CA GLY A 81 -3.59 -0.11 7.24
C GLY A 81 -2.64 0.64 8.18
N ALA A 82 -1.43 0.15 8.43
CA ALA A 82 -0.53 0.70 9.46
C ALA A 82 -0.12 2.16 9.23
N TRP A 83 -0.09 2.60 7.97
CA TRP A 83 0.26 3.97 7.59
C TRP A 83 -0.68 5.00 8.21
N THR A 84 -1.94 4.64 8.49
CA THR A 84 -2.90 5.50 9.17
C THR A 84 -2.48 5.85 10.61
N ARG A 85 -1.58 5.06 11.19
CA ARG A 85 -0.95 5.28 12.49
C ARG A 85 0.49 5.79 12.37
N GLY A 86 0.90 6.27 11.19
CA GLY A 86 2.25 6.78 10.95
C GLY A 86 3.34 5.69 10.90
N MET A 87 2.96 4.43 10.69
CA MET A 87 3.90 3.30 10.65
C MET A 87 3.84 2.56 9.32
N LEU A 88 4.96 2.03 8.87
CA LEU A 88 5.09 1.11 7.75
C LEU A 88 5.62 -0.21 8.26
N VAL A 89 4.88 -1.28 8.04
CA VAL A 89 5.33 -2.64 8.41
C VAL A 89 5.90 -3.30 7.16
N ALA A 90 7.15 -3.72 7.27
CA ALA A 90 7.79 -4.59 6.30
C ALA A 90 7.70 -6.03 6.80
N ASN A 91 7.10 -6.92 6.00
CA ASN A 91 7.11 -8.35 6.23
C ASN A 91 7.66 -9.02 4.98
N ASP A 92 8.92 -9.47 5.04
CA ASP A 92 9.69 -10.00 3.91
C ASP A 92 9.65 -9.08 2.65
N MET A 93 9.68 -7.76 2.88
CA MET A 93 9.56 -6.76 1.82
C MET A 93 10.92 -6.52 1.16
N ARG A 94 10.96 -6.36 -0.17
CA ARG A 94 12.19 -5.93 -0.85
C ARG A 94 12.56 -4.52 -0.42
N LEU A 95 13.86 -4.24 -0.26
CA LEU A 95 14.34 -2.93 0.14
C LEU A 95 13.86 -1.84 -0.85
N ALA A 96 13.81 -2.14 -2.14
CA ALA A 96 13.26 -1.23 -3.14
C ALA A 96 11.81 -0.82 -2.85
N ASP A 97 10.96 -1.77 -2.47
CA ASP A 97 9.55 -1.51 -2.19
C ASP A 97 9.41 -0.69 -0.90
N LEU A 98 10.19 -1.02 0.14
CA LEU A 98 10.22 -0.26 1.39
C LEU A 98 10.65 1.20 1.16
N VAL A 99 11.74 1.40 0.41
CA VAL A 99 12.28 2.73 0.08
C VAL A 99 11.29 3.51 -0.78
N ALA A 100 10.61 2.86 -1.74
CA ALA A 100 9.57 3.47 -2.54
C ALA A 100 8.36 3.89 -1.69
N GLU A 101 7.96 3.12 -0.68
CA GLU A 101 6.93 3.54 0.26
C GLU A 101 7.37 4.74 1.10
N LEU A 102 8.58 4.73 1.66
CA LEU A 102 9.11 5.84 2.45
C LEU A 102 9.21 7.13 1.62
N ALA A 103 9.58 7.01 0.34
CA ALA A 103 9.68 8.14 -0.59
C ALA A 103 8.35 8.90 -0.75
N ARG A 104 7.20 8.26 -0.49
CA ARG A 104 5.88 8.91 -0.57
C ARG A 104 5.61 9.88 0.58
N TYR A 105 6.32 9.73 1.69
CA TYR A 105 6.13 10.53 2.92
C TYR A 105 7.25 11.55 3.14
N ARG A 106 8.18 11.69 2.17
CA ARG A 106 9.33 12.59 2.22
C ARG A 106 9.39 13.47 0.97
N HIS A 107 9.88 14.70 1.13
CA HIS A 107 10.22 15.55 -0.01
C HIS A 107 11.61 15.19 -0.59
N GLY A 108 11.73 15.20 -1.92
CA GLY A 108 12.96 14.90 -2.63
C GLY A 108 12.99 13.48 -3.20
N HIS A 109 14.06 13.17 -3.93
CA HIS A 109 14.31 11.85 -4.48
C HIS A 109 14.92 10.94 -3.42
N LEU A 110 14.31 9.77 -3.26
CA LEU A 110 14.81 8.67 -2.46
C LEU A 110 14.83 7.40 -3.32
N GLY A 111 16.01 6.81 -3.47
CA GLY A 111 16.22 5.63 -4.28
C GLY A 111 17.08 4.57 -3.59
N VAL A 112 17.22 3.44 -4.27
CA VAL A 112 18.08 2.32 -3.87
C VAL A 112 18.95 1.92 -5.06
N ALA A 113 20.21 1.58 -4.80
CA ALA A 113 21.10 1.06 -5.83
C ALA A 113 20.64 -0.36 -6.25
N PRO A 114 20.68 -0.71 -7.55
CA PRO A 114 20.15 -1.98 -8.05
C PRO A 114 20.70 -3.22 -7.33
N GLU A 115 21.96 -3.16 -6.89
CA GLU A 115 22.70 -4.26 -6.25
C GLU A 115 22.10 -4.66 -4.90
N VAL A 116 21.39 -3.76 -4.24
CA VAL A 116 20.80 -3.97 -2.90
C VAL A 116 19.27 -3.88 -2.90
N ALA A 117 18.67 -3.67 -4.07
CA ALA A 117 17.23 -3.50 -4.25
C ALA A 117 16.42 -4.71 -3.76
N ASP A 118 16.98 -5.91 -3.90
CA ASP A 118 16.34 -7.19 -3.57
C ASP A 118 16.56 -7.65 -2.13
N LEU A 119 17.32 -6.91 -1.32
CA LEU A 119 17.50 -7.24 0.10
C LEU A 119 16.14 -7.32 0.79
N ARG A 120 15.93 -8.35 1.60
CA ARG A 120 14.70 -8.55 2.35
C ARG A 120 14.74 -7.83 3.68
N VAL A 121 13.68 -7.09 3.95
CA VAL A 121 13.57 -6.26 5.14
C VAL A 121 12.31 -6.66 5.91
N MET A 122 12.48 -6.77 7.22
CA MET A 122 11.41 -7.05 8.17
C MET A 122 11.47 -6.03 9.30
N GLY A 123 10.31 -5.58 9.76
CA GLY A 123 10.22 -4.67 10.89
C GLY A 123 9.10 -3.66 10.76
N THR A 124 9.03 -2.75 11.71
CA THR A 124 8.07 -1.64 11.69
C THR A 124 8.84 -0.32 11.73
N TYR A 125 8.56 0.54 10.76
CA TYR A 125 9.29 1.78 10.50
C TYR A 125 8.38 2.99 10.64
N PRO A 126 8.76 4.02 11.41
CA PRO A 126 7.97 5.25 11.51
C PRO A 126 8.08 6.06 10.21
N LEU A 127 6.93 6.52 9.69
CA LEU A 127 6.84 7.33 8.47
C LEU A 127 7.21 8.81 8.70
N ALA A 128 7.10 9.29 9.94
CA ALA A 128 7.36 10.70 10.29
C ALA A 128 8.84 11.08 10.20
N ASP A 129 9.76 10.11 10.26
CA ASP A 129 11.21 10.33 10.24
C ASP A 129 11.89 9.33 9.30
N ALA A 130 11.68 9.55 8.00
CA ALA A 130 12.24 8.71 6.95
C ALA A 130 13.77 8.72 6.98
N ASP A 131 14.42 9.84 7.30
CA ASP A 131 15.88 9.94 7.32
C ASP A 131 16.50 9.10 8.45
N ARG A 132 15.91 9.13 9.64
CA ARG A 132 16.32 8.22 10.72
C ARG A 132 16.09 6.76 10.36
N THR A 133 14.97 6.45 9.72
CA THR A 133 14.68 5.09 9.22
C THR A 133 15.76 4.63 8.24
N LEU A 134 16.16 5.48 7.28
CA LEU A 134 17.22 5.17 6.32
C LEU A 134 18.57 4.93 7.00
N GLN A 135 18.92 5.73 8.01
CA GLN A 135 20.16 5.51 8.77
C GLN A 135 20.15 4.18 9.53
N LEU A 136 19.01 3.80 10.13
CA LEU A 136 18.86 2.53 10.82
C LEU A 136 18.97 1.36 9.84
N LEU A 137 18.31 1.44 8.68
CA LEU A 137 18.41 0.44 7.62
C LEU A 137 19.84 0.31 7.12
N ALA A 138 20.54 1.43 6.90
CA ALA A 138 21.90 1.42 6.42
C ALA A 138 22.84 0.70 7.40
N ARG A 139 22.70 0.96 8.72
CA ARG A 139 23.48 0.27 9.75
C ARG A 139 23.15 -1.22 9.83
N ALA A 140 21.86 -1.57 9.80
CA ALA A 140 21.41 -2.95 9.96
C ALA A 140 21.78 -3.86 8.78
N LEU A 141 21.79 -3.32 7.56
CA LEU A 141 22.06 -4.05 6.32
C LEU A 141 23.49 -3.85 5.78
N SER A 142 24.36 -3.20 6.56
CA SER A 142 25.72 -2.83 6.13
C SER A 142 25.74 -2.09 4.78
N LEU A 143 24.88 -1.08 4.66
CA LEU A 143 24.77 -0.18 3.52
C LEU A 143 25.26 1.21 3.91
N ARG A 144 25.37 2.10 2.91
CA ARG A 144 25.60 3.53 3.13
C ARG A 144 24.50 4.38 2.52
N VAL A 145 24.25 5.52 3.16
CA VAL A 145 23.36 6.57 2.66
C VAL A 145 24.22 7.54 1.84
N GLU A 146 24.05 7.54 0.52
CA GLU A 146 24.65 8.55 -0.34
C GLU A 146 23.71 9.74 -0.51
N GLN A 147 24.23 10.95 -0.27
CA GLN A 147 23.54 12.18 -0.61
C GLN A 147 24.35 12.93 -1.67
N LYS A 148 23.98 12.74 -2.94
CA LYS A 148 24.63 13.45 -4.04
C LYS A 148 24.25 14.93 -4.07
N LEU A 149 23.02 15.24 -3.64
CA LEU A 149 22.45 16.58 -3.52
C LEU A 149 21.54 16.63 -2.27
N PRO A 150 21.22 17.82 -1.72
CA PRO A 150 20.36 17.93 -0.52
C PRO A 150 18.98 17.28 -0.67
N TRP A 151 18.48 17.19 -1.90
CA TRP A 151 17.19 16.60 -2.25
C TRP A 151 17.32 15.22 -2.91
N TRP A 152 18.52 14.65 -3.05
CA TRP A 152 18.77 13.36 -3.69
C TRP A 152 19.50 12.41 -2.74
N THR A 153 18.77 11.42 -2.24
CA THR A 153 19.32 10.38 -1.35
C THR A 153 19.22 8.99 -2.02
N THR A 154 20.26 8.19 -1.89
CA THR A 154 20.30 6.82 -2.40
C THR A 154 20.91 5.88 -1.36
N LEU A 155 20.27 4.73 -1.10
CA LEU A 155 20.90 3.62 -0.37
C LEU A 155 21.76 2.80 -1.31
N ALA A 156 23.02 2.59 -0.96
CA ALA A 156 24.00 1.88 -1.78
C ALA A 156 24.82 0.89 -0.93
N PRO A 157 25.48 -0.12 -1.53
CA PRO A 157 26.48 -0.94 -0.85
C PRO A 157 27.51 -0.08 -0.10
N ALA A 158 27.91 -0.51 1.11
CA ALA A 158 28.92 0.16 1.92
C ALA A 158 30.28 0.29 1.21
#